data_AF-A0AAV4YUI6-F1
#
_entry.id   AF-A0AAV4YUI6-F1
#
_cell.length_a   1.000
_cell.length_b   1.000
_cell.length_c   1.000
_cell.angle_alpha   90.00
_cell.angle_beta   90.00
_cell.angle_gamma   90.00
#
_symmetry.space_group_name_H-M   'P 1'
#
loop_
_entity.id
_entity.type
_entity.pdbx_description
1 polymer ?
#
loop_
_entity_poly.entity_id
_entity_poly.type
_entity_poly.pdbx_seq_one_letter_code
_entity_poly.pdbx_strand_id
1 'polypeptide(L)'
;MAITGAGDYFGWSDTKGDNARELAEKFISRFPEIASRGKGRDWAYVGWLAELVGFLEQGDWVPVVWWETMKDEPETLKALPIWSHGQENFYWDGEESFISPANPEFPLPPAGYVPDLPW
;
A
#
# COMPACT_ATOMS: atom_id res chain seq x y z
N MET A 1 -13.51 -9.62 -13.34
CA MET A 1 -12.19 -10.07 -13.83
C MET A 1 -11.27 -10.04 -12.63
N ALA A 2 -10.85 -11.18 -12.10
CA ALA A 2 -9.95 -11.19 -10.94
C ALA A 2 -8.61 -10.60 -11.38
N ILE A 3 -8.08 -9.64 -10.63
CA ILE A 3 -6.70 -9.16 -10.81
C ILE A 3 -5.82 -10.36 -10.45
N THR A 4 -5.36 -11.12 -11.45
CA THR A 4 -4.35 -12.14 -11.23
C THR A 4 -3.04 -11.41 -10.97
N GLY A 5 -2.70 -11.24 -9.69
CA GLY A 5 -1.48 -10.58 -9.25
C GLY A 5 -0.25 -11.23 -9.87
N ALA A 6 0.77 -10.39 -10.14
CA ALA A 6 2.07 -10.82 -10.62
C ALA A 6 2.56 -12.03 -9.82
N GLY A 7 2.94 -13.11 -10.50
CA GLY A 7 3.33 -14.37 -9.85
C GLY A 7 4.69 -14.34 -9.17
N ASP A 8 5.50 -13.32 -9.48
CA ASP A 8 6.90 -13.19 -9.06
C ASP A 8 7.08 -11.94 -8.18
N TYR A 9 6.65 -12.02 -6.92
CA TYR A 9 6.78 -10.90 -5.98
C TYR A 9 8.23 -10.71 -5.58
N PHE A 10 8.71 -9.46 -5.50
CA PHE A 10 10.11 -9.15 -5.15
C PHE A 10 11.15 -9.85 -6.07
N GLY A 11 10.76 -10.26 -7.28
CA GLY A 11 11.59 -11.06 -8.19
C GLY A 11 11.77 -12.52 -7.78
N TRP A 12 10.91 -13.04 -6.89
CA TRP A 12 10.96 -14.41 -6.42
C TRP A 12 10.27 -15.35 -7.40
N SER A 13 10.98 -16.36 -7.88
CA SER A 13 10.42 -17.35 -8.82
C SER A 13 9.54 -18.41 -8.14
N ASP A 14 9.46 -18.39 -6.81
CA ASP A 14 8.82 -19.42 -6.00
C ASP A 14 7.54 -18.94 -5.31
N THR A 15 6.92 -17.85 -5.77
CA THR A 15 5.71 -17.27 -5.16
C THR A 15 4.40 -17.64 -5.84
N LYS A 16 4.47 -18.38 -6.95
CA LYS A 16 3.30 -18.74 -7.73
C LYS A 16 2.37 -19.67 -6.93
N GLY A 17 1.15 -19.20 -6.68
CA GLY A 17 0.12 -19.94 -5.95
C GLY A 17 0.14 -19.73 -4.45
N ASP A 18 1.09 -18.96 -3.92
CA ASP A 18 1.08 -18.56 -2.52
C ASP A 18 -0.13 -17.68 -2.21
N ASN A 19 -0.76 -17.93 -1.08
CA ASN A 19 -1.68 -16.98 -0.47
C ASN A 19 -0.90 -15.87 0.28
N ALA A 20 -1.61 -14.82 0.72
CA ALA A 20 -1.01 -13.68 1.40
C ALA A 20 -0.19 -14.06 2.65
N ARG A 21 -0.60 -15.12 3.37
CA ARG A 21 0.12 -15.59 4.56
C ARG A 21 1.44 -16.26 4.18
N GLU A 22 1.43 -17.13 3.17
CA GLU A 22 2.63 -17.83 2.69
C GLU A 22 3.66 -16.83 2.16
N LEU A 23 3.22 -15.79 1.45
CA LEU A 23 4.08 -14.67 1.03
C LEU A 23 4.68 -13.92 2.23
N ALA A 24 3.88 -13.63 3.26
CA ALA A 24 4.34 -12.96 4.46
C ALA A 24 5.39 -13.78 5.22
N GLU A 25 5.20 -15.10 5.32
CA GLU A 25 6.18 -16.00 5.94
C GLU A 25 7.51 -16.02 5.17
N LYS A 26 7.46 -16.05 3.82
CA LYS A 26 8.66 -15.92 2.98
C LYS A 26 9.35 -14.57 3.17
N PHE A 27 8.58 -13.48 3.28
CA PHE A 27 9.12 -12.14 3.56
C PHE A 27 9.85 -12.06 4.89
N ILE A 28 9.26 -12.58 5.97
CA ILE A 28 9.90 -12.61 7.29
C ILE A 28 11.21 -13.40 7.25
N SER A 29 11.21 -14.54 6.55
CA SER A 29 12.40 -15.41 6.42
C SER A 29 13.52 -14.76 5.60
N ARG A 30 13.19 -14.08 4.50
CA ARG A 30 14.16 -13.49 3.57
C ARG A 30 14.65 -12.10 3.98
N PHE A 31 13.82 -11.33 4.68
CA PHE A 31 14.15 -9.98 5.14
C PHE A 31 13.97 -9.84 6.66
N PRO A 32 14.72 -10.61 7.47
CA PRO A 32 14.54 -10.64 8.92
C PRO A 32 14.81 -9.28 9.58
N GLU A 33 15.76 -8.51 9.07
CA GLU A 33 16.05 -7.16 9.58
C GLU A 33 14.85 -6.21 9.39
N ILE A 34 14.25 -6.20 8.20
CA ILE A 34 13.07 -5.39 7.90
C ILE A 34 11.89 -5.83 8.78
N ALA A 35 11.65 -7.14 8.83
CA ALA A 35 10.56 -7.71 9.65
C ALA A 35 10.74 -7.40 11.14
N SER A 36 11.98 -7.43 11.66
CA SER A 36 12.27 -7.12 13.05
C SER A 36 12.00 -5.66 13.40
N ARG A 37 12.22 -4.72 12.47
CA ARG A 37 11.93 -3.29 12.68
C ARG A 37 10.43 -3.01 12.76
N GLY A 38 9.61 -3.82 12.09
CA GLY A 38 8.15 -3.77 12.19
C GLY A 38 7.56 -4.60 13.34
N LYS A 39 8.39 -5.30 14.13
CA LYS A 39 7.92 -6.13 15.24
C LYS A 39 7.47 -5.25 16.38
N GLY A 40 6.30 -5.55 16.95
CA GLY A 40 5.75 -4.80 18.08
C GLY A 40 4.27 -4.56 17.93
N ARG A 41 3.70 -3.79 18.86
CA ARG A 41 2.31 -3.30 18.76
C ARG A 41 2.36 -1.88 18.26
N ASP A 42 1.85 -1.65 17.05
CA ASP A 42 1.62 -0.32 16.51
C ASP A 42 0.12 -0.04 16.48
N TRP A 43 -0.41 0.40 17.63
CA TRP A 43 -1.84 0.70 17.75
C TRP A 43 -2.27 1.86 16.86
N ALA A 44 -1.36 2.80 16.56
CA ALA A 44 -1.66 3.94 15.72
C ALA A 44 -1.82 3.49 14.25
N TYR A 45 -0.88 2.70 13.74
CA TYR A 45 -1.00 2.11 12.41
C TYR A 45 -2.20 1.15 12.29
N VAL A 46 -2.43 0.30 13.30
CA VAL A 46 -3.57 -0.62 13.30
C VAL A 46 -4.91 0.12 13.31
N GLY A 47 -5.04 1.18 14.12
CA GLY A 47 -6.23 2.03 14.13
C GLY A 47 -6.46 2.71 12.78
N TRP A 48 -5.42 3.31 12.23
CA TRP A 48 -5.46 3.92 10.89
C TRP A 48 -5.85 2.92 9.80
N LEU A 49 -5.27 1.72 9.81
CA LEU A 49 -5.59 0.69 8.82
C LEU A 49 -7.04 0.22 8.95
N ALA A 50 -7.57 0.10 10.17
CA ALA A 50 -8.97 -0.25 10.39
C ALA A 50 -9.92 0.84 9.85
N GLU A 51 -9.58 2.11 10.05
CA GLU A 51 -10.33 3.24 9.48
C GLU A 51 -10.25 3.25 7.95
N LEU A 52 -9.08 2.99 7.36
CA LEU A 52 -8.91 2.88 5.92
C LEU A 52 -9.78 1.76 5.34
N VAL A 53 -9.77 0.56 5.94
CA VAL A 53 -10.60 -0.56 5.47
C VAL A 53 -12.08 -0.17 5.51
N GLY A 54 -12.56 0.39 6.63
CA GLY A 54 -13.95 0.86 6.74
C GLY A 54 -14.29 2.00 5.78
N PHE A 55 -13.31 2.82 5.37
CA PHE A 55 -13.48 3.82 4.32
C PHE A 55 -13.62 3.17 2.94
N LEU A 56 -12.75 2.23 2.60
CA LEU A 56 -12.75 1.53 1.31
C LEU A 56 -14.03 0.71 1.10
N GLU A 57 -14.56 0.08 2.14
CA GLU A 57 -15.80 -0.71 2.09
C GLU A 57 -17.06 0.11 1.76
N GLN A 58 -17.00 1.45 1.81
CA GLN A 58 -18.12 2.32 1.44
C GLN A 58 -18.30 2.42 -0.09
N GLY A 59 -17.30 2.01 -0.86
CA GLY A 59 -17.30 2.02 -2.31
C GLY A 59 -16.60 0.81 -2.91
N ASP A 60 -16.49 0.78 -4.23
CA ASP A 60 -15.63 -0.19 -4.93
C ASP A 60 -14.25 0.46 -5.11
N TRP A 61 -13.55 0.59 -3.97
CA TRP A 61 -12.36 1.42 -3.82
C TRP A 61 -11.12 0.63 -3.45
N VAL A 62 -9.96 1.05 -3.96
CA VAL A 62 -8.66 0.47 -3.61
C VAL A 62 -7.64 1.57 -3.31
N PRO A 63 -6.81 1.42 -2.26
CA PRO A 63 -5.75 2.37 -1.98
C PRO A 63 -4.61 2.19 -2.97
N VAL A 64 -4.06 3.30 -3.44
CA VAL A 64 -2.87 3.32 -4.29
C VAL A 64 -1.81 4.17 -3.64
N VAL A 65 -0.56 3.70 -3.70
CA VAL A 65 0.57 4.44 -3.11
C VAL A 65 1.41 5.04 -4.22
N TRP A 66 1.93 4.21 -5.14
CA TRP A 66 2.81 4.67 -6.20
C TRP A 66 2.87 3.67 -7.36
N TRP A 67 3.22 4.16 -8.54
CA TRP A 67 3.56 3.36 -9.72
C TRP A 67 4.58 4.11 -10.60
N GLU A 68 5.21 3.42 -11.54
CA GLU A 68 6.42 3.87 -12.23
C GLU A 68 6.26 5.13 -13.10
N THR A 69 5.04 5.44 -13.52
CA THR A 69 4.73 6.63 -14.33
C THR A 69 4.05 7.73 -13.52
N MET A 70 3.89 7.57 -12.21
CA MET A 70 3.21 8.56 -11.35
C MET A 70 4.07 9.82 -11.19
N LYS A 71 3.48 10.99 -11.41
CA LYS A 71 4.11 12.31 -11.24
C LYS A 71 4.57 12.53 -9.80
N ASP A 72 3.71 12.20 -8.84
CA ASP A 72 3.98 12.40 -7.42
C ASP A 72 4.80 11.23 -6.87
N GLU A 73 5.81 11.55 -6.08
CA GLU A 73 6.64 10.56 -5.39
C GLU A 73 6.01 10.19 -4.04
N PRO A 74 6.22 8.96 -3.52
CA PRO A 74 5.69 8.53 -2.23
C PRO A 74 5.99 9.51 -1.09
N GLU A 75 7.16 10.14 -1.12
CA GLU A 75 7.64 11.09 -0.12
C GLU A 75 6.92 12.44 -0.18
N THR A 76 6.27 12.73 -1.30
CA THR A 76 5.57 14.00 -1.56
C THR A 76 4.05 13.92 -1.38
N LEU A 77 3.53 12.70 -1.21
CA LEU A 77 2.11 12.48 -0.96
C LEU A 77 1.65 13.21 0.31
N LYS A 78 0.46 13.81 0.23
CA LYS A 78 -0.20 14.48 1.37
C LYS A 78 -1.39 13.67 1.90
N ALA A 79 -1.92 12.81 1.05
CA ALA A 79 -2.99 11.87 1.34
C ALA A 79 -2.76 10.61 0.50
N LEU A 80 -3.36 9.50 0.92
CA LEU A 80 -3.39 8.27 0.18
C LEU A 80 -4.43 8.40 -0.95
N PRO A 81 -4.03 8.38 -2.23
CA PRO A 81 -4.99 8.40 -3.33
C PRO A 81 -5.77 7.09 -3.37
N ILE A 82 -7.09 7.20 -3.51
CA ILE A 82 -7.99 6.06 -3.58
C ILE A 82 -8.54 5.95 -5.00
N TRP A 83 -8.33 4.80 -5.63
CA TRP A 83 -8.92 4.54 -6.93
C TRP A 83 -10.34 4.04 -6.78
N SER A 84 -11.23 4.60 -7.58
CA SER A 84 -12.60 4.14 -7.71
C SER A 84 -12.77 3.27 -8.95
N HIS A 85 -13.43 2.13 -8.79
CA HIS A 85 -13.83 1.31 -9.91
C HIS A 85 -14.79 2.07 -10.83
N GLY A 86 -14.65 1.88 -12.14
CA GLY A 86 -15.48 2.52 -13.16
C GLY A 86 -15.20 4.02 -13.41
N GLN A 87 -14.13 4.56 -12.84
CA GLN A 87 -13.71 5.96 -13.01
C GLN A 87 -12.30 6.05 -13.63
N GLU A 88 -12.03 7.15 -14.33
CA GLU A 88 -10.68 7.55 -14.70
C GLU A 88 -9.93 8.09 -13.48
N ASN A 89 -9.01 7.29 -12.94
CA ASN A 89 -8.29 7.59 -11.70
C ASN A 89 -6.99 8.38 -11.89
N PHE A 90 -6.54 8.53 -13.13
CA PHE A 90 -5.38 9.33 -13.49
C PHE A 90 -5.55 9.88 -14.90
N TYR A 91 -4.80 10.93 -15.22
CA TYR A 91 -4.64 11.41 -16.59
C TYR A 91 -3.16 11.41 -16.98
N TRP A 92 -2.90 11.27 -18.28
CA TRP A 92 -1.57 11.23 -18.86
C TRP A 92 -1.31 12.54 -19.62
N ASP A 93 -0.17 13.19 -19.37
CA ASP A 93 0.19 14.44 -20.06
C ASP A 93 1.09 14.25 -21.29
N GLY A 94 1.61 13.04 -21.49
CA GLY A 94 2.61 12.73 -22.52
C GLY A 94 3.91 12.16 -21.95
N GLU A 95 4.18 12.38 -20.66
CA GLU A 95 5.42 12.01 -19.98
C GLU A 95 5.17 11.39 -18.60
N GLU A 96 4.21 11.92 -17.84
CA GLU A 96 3.86 11.47 -16.50
C GLU A 96 2.34 11.32 -16.34
N SER A 97 1.95 10.51 -15.36
CA SER A 97 0.56 10.30 -14.96
C SER A 97 0.25 11.05 -13.67
N PHE A 98 -0.85 11.78 -13.68
CA PHE A 98 -1.28 12.63 -12.58
C PHE A 98 -2.52 12.04 -11.95
N ILE A 99 -2.57 12.01 -10.62
CA ILE A 99 -3.75 11.55 -9.89
C ILE A 99 -4.92 12.46 -10.26
N SER A 100 -6.05 11.84 -10.60
CA SER A 100 -7.28 12.57 -10.88
C SER A 100 -7.77 13.27 -9.60
N PRO A 101 -8.08 14.58 -9.63
CA PRO A 101 -8.64 15.29 -8.47
C PRO A 101 -10.06 14.83 -8.11
N ALA A 102 -10.68 13.97 -8.94
CA ALA A 102 -11.95 13.32 -8.65
C ALA A 102 -11.79 12.08 -7.75
N ASN A 103 -10.57 11.63 -7.50
CA ASN A 103 -10.32 10.49 -6.62
C ASN A 103 -10.61 10.87 -5.17
N PRO A 104 -11.25 9.99 -4.39
CA PRO A 104 -11.25 10.14 -2.95
C PRO A 104 -9.81 10.10 -2.42
N GLU A 105 -9.60 10.79 -1.31
CA GLU A 105 -8.33 10.82 -0.60
C GLU A 105 -8.57 10.33 0.83
N PHE A 106 -7.64 9.52 1.35
CA PHE A 106 -7.64 9.11 2.74
C PHE A 106 -6.38 9.66 3.44
N PRO A 107 -6.45 10.08 4.72
CA PRO A 107 -5.27 10.57 5.43
C PRO A 107 -4.12 9.56 5.38
N LEU A 108 -2.87 10.03 5.22
CA LEU A 108 -1.70 9.17 5.35
C LEU A 108 -1.62 8.55 6.75
N PRO A 109 -0.97 7.37 6.90
CA PRO A 109 -0.75 6.80 8.22
C PRO A 109 0.02 7.79 9.10
N PRO A 110 -0.23 7.80 10.42
CA PRO A 110 0.59 8.58 11.33
C PRO A 110 2.06 8.19 11.15
N ALA A 111 2.96 9.16 11.28
CA ALA A 111 4.39 8.87 11.28
C ALA A 111 4.68 7.78 12.32
N GLY A 112 5.38 6.73 11.91
CA GLY A 112 5.68 5.60 12.78
C GLY A 112 6.33 6.07 14.07
N TYR A 113 5.73 5.73 15.20
CA TYR A 113 6.32 6.02 16.50
C TYR A 113 7.48 5.04 16.71
N VAL A 114 8.71 5.56 16.73
CA VAL A 114 9.89 4.79 17.14
C VAL A 114 10.19 5.16 18.60
N PRO A 115 9.72 4.39 19.59
CA PRO A 115 10.13 4.63 20.96
C PRO A 115 11.64 4.42 21.11
N ASP A 116 12.29 5.33 21.83
CA ASP A 116 13.60 5.06 22.39
C ASP A 116 13.47 3.92 23.43
N LEU A 117 14.06 2.76 23.12
CA LEU A 117 14.39 1.63 24.04
C LEU A 117 13.21 0.70 24.47
N PRO A 118 13.49 -0.33 25.31
CA PRO A 118 13.86 -1.67 24.89
C PRO A 118 12.77 -2.66 25.34
N TRP A 119 12.16 -3.39 24.41
CA TRP A 119 11.38 -4.57 24.74
C TRP A 119 12.10 -5.83 24.26
#